data_AF-A0A2R8BZ83-F1
#
_entry.id   AF-A0A2R8BZ83-F1
#
_cell.length_a   1.000
_cell.length_b   1.000
_cell.length_c   1.000
_cell.angle_alpha   90.00
_cell.angle_beta   90.00
_cell.angle_gamma   90.00
#
_symmetry.space_group_name_H-M   'P 1'
#
loop_
_entity.id
_entity.type
_entity.pdbx_description
1 polymer ?
#
loop_
_entity_poly.entity_id
_entity_poly.type
_entity_poly.pdbx_seq_one_letter_code
_entity_poly.pdbx_strand_id
1 'polypeptide(L)' 'MAEENPYIGDDGEVRDLDEHFFREAKRGRPPMHPDQRKKRVNLMLAPDVVAALDREKNKSEAVNEALRTYLGL' A
#
# COMPACT_ATOMS: atom_id res chain seq x y z
N MET A 1 16.45 28.31 6.88
CA MET A 1 15.73 27.03 7.05
C MET A 1 14.32 27.44 7.39
N ALA A 2 13.38 27.33 6.44
CA ALA A 2 12.01 27.76 6.68
C ALA A 2 11.38 26.73 7.63
N GLU A 3 10.80 27.23 8.73
CA GLU A 3 10.02 26.43 9.67
C GLU A 3 8.93 25.70 8.89
N GLU A 4 9.01 24.37 8.79
CA GLU A 4 7.93 23.52 8.30
C GLU A 4 6.78 23.62 9.30
N ASN A 5 5.93 24.62 9.10
CA ASN A 5 4.74 24.81 9.92
C ASN A 5 3.76 23.69 9.55
N PRO A 6 3.40 22.80 10.48
CA PRO A 6 2.48 21.72 10.18
C PRO A 6 1.10 22.26 9.77
N TYR A 7 0.48 21.64 8.76
CA TYR A 7 -0.87 21.99 8.29
C TYR A 7 -1.99 21.53 9.23
N ILE A 8 -1.64 20.76 10.27
CA ILE A 8 -2.52 20.31 11.33
C ILE A 8 -1.94 20.84 12.64
N GLY A 9 -2.70 21.65 13.37
CA GLY A 9 -2.31 22.16 14.68
C GLY A 9 -2.38 21.09 15.77
N ASP A 10 -1.78 21.36 16.92
CA ASP A 10 -1.81 20.46 18.09
C ASP A 10 -3.24 20.27 18.67
N ASP A 11 -4.15 21.19 18.34
CA ASP A 11 -5.58 21.16 18.64
C ASP A 11 -6.40 20.37 17.59
N GLY A 12 -5.75 19.90 16.53
CA GLY A 12 -6.38 19.21 15.41
C GLY A 12 -7.06 20.14 14.40
N GLU A 13 -6.92 21.46 14.54
CA GLU A 13 -7.40 22.42 13.56
C GLU A 13 -6.58 22.30 12.26
N VAL A 14 -7.30 22.30 11.13
CA VAL A 14 -6.71 22.11 9.81
C VAL A 14 -6.58 23.48 9.13
N ARG A 15 -5.37 23.82 8.71
CA ARG A 15 -5.08 25.08 8.01
C ARG A 15 -5.38 24.95 6.51
N ASP A 16 -5.68 26.08 5.86
CA ASP A 16 -5.86 26.13 4.42
C ASP A 16 -4.58 25.73 3.66
N LEU A 17 -4.78 25.03 2.55
CA LEU A 17 -3.69 24.67 1.64
C LEU A 17 -3.24 25.92 0.87
N ASP A 18 -1.97 26.28 1.01
CA ASP A 18 -1.40 27.49 0.45
C ASP A 18 -0.52 27.22 -0.79
N GLU A 19 0.01 28.29 -1.37
CA GLU A 19 0.88 28.21 -2.54
C GLU A 19 2.14 27.36 -2.28
N HIS A 20 2.62 27.31 -1.02
CA HIS A 20 3.72 26.45 -0.63
C HIS A 20 3.35 24.96 -0.77
N PHE A 21 2.17 24.55 -0.28
CA PHE A 21 1.67 23.19 -0.42
C PHE A 21 1.61 22.76 -1.89
N PHE A 22 1.01 23.57 -2.76
CA PHE A 22 0.83 23.23 -4.17
C PHE A 22 2.13 23.22 -4.97
N ARG A 23 3.17 23.95 -4.53
CA ARG A 23 4.51 23.90 -5.15
C ARG A 23 5.20 22.56 -4.94
N GLU A 24 4.99 21.91 -3.79
CA GLU A 24 5.60 20.62 -3.46
C GLU A 24 4.67 19.42 -3.72
N ALA A 25 3.37 19.67 -3.84
CA ALA A 25 2.37 18.64 -4.08
C ALA A 25 2.65 17.86 -5.37
N LYS A 26 2.82 16.54 -5.21
CA LYS A 26 2.95 15.61 -6.34
C LYS A 26 1.57 15.11 -6.76
N ARG A 27 1.24 15.27 -8.04
CA ARG A 27 -0.01 14.73 -8.61
C ARG A 27 0.01 13.20 -8.55
N GLY A 28 -1.09 12.61 -8.11
CA GLY A 28 -1.30 11.16 -8.07
C GLY A 28 -1.88 10.68 -6.74
N ARG A 29 -2.32 9.42 -6.68
CA ARG A 29 -2.70 8.80 -5.41
C ARG A 29 -1.44 8.67 -4.55
N PRO A 30 -1.44 9.09 -3.27
CA PRO A 30 -0.33 8.83 -2.38
C PRO A 30 0.07 7.36 -2.42
N PRO A 31 1.37 7.04 -2.42
CA PRO A 31 1.81 5.66 -2.39
C PRO A 31 1.29 4.98 -1.13
N MET A 32 0.83 3.74 -1.27
CA MET A 32 0.40 2.93 -0.14
C MET A 32 1.53 2.83 0.90
N HIS A 33 1.18 2.99 2.18
CA HIS A 33 2.13 2.93 3.31
C HIS A 33 2.98 1.66 3.21
N PRO A 34 4.30 1.71 3.45
CA PRO A 34 5.18 0.55 3.29
C PRO A 34 4.68 -0.72 3.98
N ASP A 35 4.07 -0.60 5.16
CA ASP A 35 3.52 -1.75 5.91
C ASP A 35 2.26 -2.36 5.30
N GLN A 36 1.56 -1.62 4.45
CA GLN A 36 0.38 -2.10 3.72
C GLN A 36 0.75 -2.69 2.35
N ARG A 37 2.02 -2.58 1.93
CA ARG A 37 2.47 -3.11 0.65
C ARG A 37 2.65 -4.63 0.72
N LYS A 38 2.25 -5.33 -0.35
CA LYS A 38 2.57 -6.74 -0.54
C LYS A 38 4.09 -6.92 -0.54
N LYS A 39 4.62 -7.82 0.29
CA LYS A 39 6.04 -8.16 0.33
C LYS A 39 6.35 -9.27 -0.69
N ARG A 40 7.47 -9.15 -1.39
CA ARG A 40 7.93 -10.21 -2.29
C ARG A 40 8.51 -11.36 -1.46
N VAL A 41 7.99 -12.56 -1.66
CA VAL A 41 8.44 -13.79 -1.01
C VAL A 41 8.79 -14.79 -2.10
N ASN A 42 9.90 -15.53 -1.94
CA ASN A 42 10.28 -16.59 -2.85
C ASN A 42 9.83 -17.94 -2.26
N LEU A 43 8.92 -18.62 -2.95
CA LEU A 43 8.40 -19.94 -2.57
C LEU A 43 8.41 -20.83 -3.81
N MET A 44 8.72 -22.11 -3.63
CA MET A 44 8.55 -23.11 -4.68
C MET A 44 7.18 -23.78 -4.50
N LEU A 45 6.34 -23.69 -5.52
CA LEU A 45 5.02 -24.31 -5.55
C LEU A 45 5.05 -25.54 -6.47
N ALA A 46 4.20 -26.52 -6.16
CA ALA A 46 4.01 -27.68 -7.01
C ALA A 46 3.47 -27.26 -8.40
N PRO A 47 3.83 -27.98 -9.47
CA PRO A 47 3.53 -27.55 -10.85
C PRO A 47 2.03 -27.48 -11.16
N ASP A 48 1.23 -28.34 -10.54
CA ASP A 48 -0.23 -28.33 -10.59
C ASP A 48 -0.82 -27.06 -9.94
N VAL A 49 -0.26 -26.63 -8.81
CA VAL A 49 -0.66 -25.39 -8.12
C VAL A 49 -0.32 -24.16 -8.97
N VAL A 50 0.85 -24.14 -9.61
CA VAL A 50 1.22 -23.05 -10.54
C VAL A 50 0.27 -23.00 -11.74
N ALA A 51 -0.05 -24.16 -12.32
CA ALA A 51 -1.00 -24.23 -13.44
C ALA A 51 -2.42 -23.77 -13.05
N ALA A 52 -2.85 -24.05 -11.82
CA ALA A 52 -4.12 -23.53 -11.30
C ALA A 52 -4.07 -22.01 -11.08
N LEU A 53 -2.99 -21.49 -10.48
CA LEU A 53 -2.79 -20.05 -10.29
C LEU A 53 -2.66 -19.28 -11.61
N ASP A 54 -2.11 -19.89 -12.65
CA ASP A 54 -2.00 -19.25 -13.98
C ASP A 54 -3.36 -19.00 -14.64
N ARG A 55 -4.41 -19.72 -14.25
CA ARG A 55 -5.79 -19.50 -14.71
C ARG A 55 -6.46 -18.33 -14.01
N GLU A 56 -5.96 -17.92 -12.85
CA GLU A 56 -6.51 -16.82 -12.09
C GLU A 56 -6.05 -15.46 -12.61
N LYS A 57 -6.98 -14.50 -12.66
CA LYS A 57 -6.66 -13.11 -13.06
C LYS A 57 -5.74 -12.42 -12.04
N ASN A 58 -5.80 -12.83 -10.77
CA ASN A 58 -5.05 -12.18 -9.70
C ASN A 58 -4.45 -13.22 -8.73
N LYS A 59 -3.37 -13.86 -9.18
CA LYS A 59 -2.64 -14.92 -8.46
C LYS A 59 -2.28 -14.52 -7.04
N SER A 60 -1.77 -13.30 -6.85
CA SER A 60 -1.34 -12.81 -5.55
C SER A 60 -2.48 -12.62 -4.55
N GLU A 61 -3.71 -12.37 -5.03
CA GLU A 61 -4.86 -12.28 -4.13
C GLU A 61 -5.36 -13.66 -3.74
N ALA A 62 -5.51 -14.57 -4.71
CA ALA A 62 -5.90 -15.95 -4.46
C ALA A 62 -4.93 -16.66 -3.48
N VAL A 63 -3.62 -16.46 -3.65
CA VAL A 63 -2.61 -17.01 -2.73
C VAL A 63 -2.74 -16.40 -1.34
N ASN A 64 -2.95 -15.08 -1.22
CA ASN A 64 -3.11 -14.44 0.07
C ASN A 64 -4.37 -14.89 0.80
N GLU A 65 -5.48 -15.07 0.09
CA GLU A 65 -6.74 -15.56 0.66
C GLU A 65 -6.61 -17.00 1.16
N ALA A 66 -5.99 -17.88 0.37
CA ALA A 66 -5.72 -19.25 0.78
C ALA A 66 -4.80 -19.31 2.00
N LEU A 67 -3.73 -18.51 2.01
CA LEU A 67 -2.80 -18.44 3.14
C LEU A 67 -3.44 -17.83 4.38
N ARG A 68 -4.29 -16.81 4.25
CA ARG A 68 -5.05 -16.24 5.36
C ARG A 68 -5.99 -17.28 5.98
N THR A 69 -6.73 -17.98 5.13
CA THR A 69 -7.64 -19.05 5.57
C THR A 69 -6.87 -20.17 6.29
N TYR A 70 -5.71 -20.58 5.75
CA TYR A 70 -4.87 -21.62 6.36
C TYR A 70 -4.22 -21.17 7.68
N LEU A 71 -3.80 -19.90 7.78
CA LEU A 71 -3.14 -19.33 8.96
C LEU A 71 -4.14 -18.76 10.00
N GLY A 72 -5.43 -18.68 9.67
CA GLY A 72 -6.46 -18.07 10.53
C GLY A 72 -6.34 -16.56 10.65
N LEU A 73 -5.92 -15.87 9.59
CA LEU A 73 -5.70 -14.41 9.53
C LEU A 73 -6.84 -13.67 8.80
#